data_AF-A0A2G9U0R5-F1
#
_entry.id   AF-A0A2G9U0R5-F1
#
_cell.length_a   1.000
_cell.length_b   1.000
_cell.length_c   1.000
_cell.angle_alpha   90.00
_cell.angle_beta   90.00
_cell.angle_gamma   90.00
#
_symmetry.space_group_name_H-M   'P 1'
#
loop_
_entity.id
_entity.type
_entity.pdbx_description
1 polymer ?
#
loop_
_entity_poly.entity_id
_entity_poly.type
_entity_poly.pdbx_seq_one_letter_code
_entity_poly.pdbx_strand_id
1 'polypeptide(L)'
;MADVKKACLESLSVVPLGRGPAEVQNGKDIYKYLFGHHPDLRKYFKGAENFTPDDVQKSERFEKQGTALLMSVHIFANLYDNEMVFRAFCRDLIDRHVGRGLDPTLWKAFWGIWVAFLESKGATLTADQKAAWEKLGTLFNEECQLQLAKHGLPHT
;
A
#
# COMPACT_ATOMS: atom_id res chain seq x y z
N MET A 1 -5.99 24.65 0.70
CA MET A 1 -5.65 23.24 0.99
C MET A 1 -5.66 22.49 -0.33
N ALA A 2 -4.62 21.68 -0.60
CA ALA A 2 -4.65 20.81 -1.78
C ALA A 2 -5.79 19.79 -1.68
N ASP A 3 -6.45 19.54 -2.81
CA ASP A 3 -7.37 18.44 -3.01
C ASP A 3 -6.58 17.12 -2.88
N VAL A 4 -6.85 16.36 -1.82
CA VAL A 4 -6.08 15.16 -1.46
C VAL A 4 -6.22 14.08 -2.53
N LYS A 5 -7.45 13.85 -3.04
CA LYS A 5 -7.69 12.89 -4.11
C LYS A 5 -6.87 13.26 -5.34
N LYS A 6 -6.99 14.51 -5.80
CA LYS A 6 -6.28 14.97 -7.00
C LYS A 6 -4.78 14.79 -6.86
N ALA A 7 -4.20 15.26 -5.74
CA ALA A 7 -2.76 15.17 -5.51
C ALA A 7 -2.26 13.71 -5.45
N CYS A 8 -2.98 12.83 -4.76
CA CYS A 8 -2.65 11.41 -4.73
C CYS A 8 -2.72 10.79 -6.13
N LEU A 9 -3.79 11.02 -6.89
CA LEU A 9 -3.96 10.45 -8.23
C LEU A 9 -2.90 10.94 -9.21
N GLU A 10 -2.52 12.21 -9.19
CA GLU A 10 -1.45 12.75 -10.03
C GLU A 10 -0.11 12.03 -9.76
N SER A 11 0.18 11.72 -8.50
CA SER A 11 1.40 11.00 -8.12
C SER A 11 1.43 9.53 -8.57
N LEU A 12 0.27 8.93 -8.84
CA LEU A 12 0.17 7.53 -9.30
C LEU A 12 0.49 7.35 -10.78
N SER A 13 0.68 8.45 -11.53
CA SER A 13 1.02 8.42 -12.97
C SER A 13 2.31 7.64 -13.30
N VAL A 14 3.22 7.50 -12.33
CA VAL A 14 4.48 6.73 -12.46
C VAL A 14 4.29 5.22 -12.28
N VAL A 15 3.14 4.79 -11.76
CA VAL A 15 2.80 3.38 -11.52
C VAL A 15 1.39 3.06 -12.01
N PRO A 16 1.08 3.29 -13.30
CA PRO A 16 -0.25 3.08 -13.83
C PRO A 16 -0.69 1.61 -13.69
N LEU A 17 -2.01 1.43 -13.52
CA LEU A 17 -2.65 0.13 -13.63
C LEU A 17 -2.82 -0.27 -15.09
N GLY A 18 -2.74 -1.57 -15.37
CA GLY A 18 -2.96 -2.11 -16.70
C GLY A 18 -2.68 -3.60 -16.77
N ARG A 19 -2.73 -4.13 -17.99
CA ARG A 19 -2.46 -5.55 -18.30
C ARG A 19 -1.18 -5.74 -19.12
N GLY A 20 -0.52 -4.64 -19.51
CA GLY A 20 0.72 -4.70 -20.27
C GLY A 20 1.91 -5.10 -19.38
N PRO A 21 3.03 -5.53 -19.98
CA PRO A 21 4.21 -5.95 -19.22
C PRO A 21 4.74 -4.87 -18.27
N ALA A 22 4.69 -3.60 -18.68
CA ALA A 22 5.15 -2.48 -17.86
C ALA A 22 4.27 -2.25 -16.63
N GLU A 23 2.94 -2.29 -16.79
CA GLU A 23 2.00 -2.09 -15.68
C GLU A 23 2.01 -3.26 -14.70
N VAL A 24 2.16 -4.49 -15.22
CA VAL A 24 2.35 -5.68 -14.38
C VAL A 24 3.67 -5.59 -13.59
N GLN A 25 4.73 -5.08 -14.21
CA GLN A 25 6.03 -4.89 -13.56
C GLN A 25 5.95 -3.90 -12.38
N ASN A 26 5.10 -2.88 -12.43
CA ASN A 26 4.87 -1.97 -11.29
C ASN A 26 4.41 -2.72 -10.03
N GLY A 27 3.58 -3.76 -10.20
CA GLY A 27 3.15 -4.63 -9.11
C GLY A 27 4.31 -5.44 -8.50
N LYS A 28 5.23 -5.96 -9.32
CA LYS A 28 6.43 -6.64 -8.81
C LYS A 28 7.37 -5.67 -8.12
N ASP A 29 7.53 -4.47 -8.68
CA ASP A 29 8.50 -3.49 -8.20
C ASP A 29 8.20 -3.01 -6.78
N ILE A 30 6.95 -2.88 -6.36
CA ILE A 30 6.64 -2.53 -4.96
C ILE A 30 7.13 -3.62 -3.99
N TYR A 31 7.01 -4.91 -4.35
CA TYR A 31 7.53 -5.99 -3.52
C TYR A 31 9.05 -6.12 -3.58
N LYS A 32 9.66 -5.82 -4.73
CA LYS A 32 11.13 -5.73 -4.84
C LYS A 32 11.66 -4.61 -3.95
N TYR A 33 11.01 -3.44 -3.99
CA TYR A 33 11.34 -2.30 -3.13
C TYR A 33 11.20 -2.69 -1.65
N LEU A 34 10.05 -3.23 -1.27
CA LEU A 34 9.77 -3.66 0.10
C LEU A 34 10.79 -4.69 0.61
N PHE A 35 11.11 -5.70 -0.19
CA PHE A 35 12.01 -6.79 0.25
C PHE A 35 13.48 -6.35 0.25
N GLY A 36 13.84 -5.38 -0.59
CA GLY A 36 15.18 -4.80 -0.62
C GLY A 36 15.44 -3.77 0.49
N HIS A 37 14.43 -2.99 0.89
CA HIS A 37 14.60 -1.87 1.83
C HIS A 37 14.01 -2.14 3.22
N HIS A 38 13.05 -3.06 3.34
CA HIS A 38 12.41 -3.46 4.58
C HIS A 38 12.46 -4.99 4.76
N PRO A 39 13.67 -5.58 4.79
CA PRO A 39 13.86 -7.02 4.86
C PRO A 39 13.22 -7.68 6.10
N ASP A 40 13.04 -6.92 7.18
CA ASP A 40 12.39 -7.33 8.43
C ASP A 40 10.90 -7.64 8.24
N LEU A 41 10.24 -7.02 7.26
CA LEU A 41 8.82 -7.23 6.96
C LEU A 41 8.55 -8.53 6.20
N ARG A 42 9.59 -9.17 5.64
CA ARG A 42 9.46 -10.45 4.91
C ARG A 42 8.89 -11.57 5.77
N LYS A 43 9.01 -11.49 7.10
CA LYS A 43 8.44 -12.45 8.07
C LYS A 43 6.92 -12.67 7.94
N TYR A 44 6.20 -11.69 7.39
CA TYR A 44 4.76 -11.78 7.15
C TYR A 44 4.38 -12.52 5.85
N PHE A 45 5.36 -12.80 4.99
CA PHE A 45 5.16 -13.43 3.68
C PHE A 45 5.59 -14.90 3.72
N LYS A 46 4.70 -15.77 4.21
CA LYS A 46 4.98 -17.20 4.40
C LYS A 46 5.54 -17.87 3.15
N GLY A 47 6.66 -18.57 3.29
CA GLY A 47 7.40 -19.22 2.20
C GLY A 47 8.27 -18.28 1.37
N ALA A 48 8.31 -16.98 1.71
CA ALA A 48 9.09 -15.96 1.03
C ALA A 48 9.91 -15.10 2.02
N GLU A 49 10.12 -15.60 3.25
CA GLU A 49 10.79 -14.87 4.33
C GLU A 49 12.24 -14.48 3.99
N ASN A 50 12.89 -15.26 3.13
CA ASN A 50 14.27 -15.03 2.69
C ASN A 50 14.39 -14.56 1.24
N PHE A 51 13.29 -14.22 0.57
CA PHE A 51 13.34 -13.79 -0.82
C PHE A 51 14.14 -12.50 -0.96
N THR A 52 14.94 -12.45 -2.02
CA THR A 52 15.62 -11.27 -2.54
C THR A 52 14.73 -10.55 -3.57
N PRO A 53 15.09 -9.32 -4.00
CA PRO A 53 14.41 -8.68 -5.13
C PRO A 53 14.41 -9.51 -6.41
N ASP A 54 15.45 -10.31 -6.66
CA ASP A 54 15.52 -11.18 -7.84
C ASP A 54 14.57 -12.38 -7.74
N ASP A 55 14.35 -12.90 -6.54
CA ASP A 55 13.35 -13.96 -6.30
C ASP A 55 11.93 -13.42 -6.51
N VAL A 56 11.66 -12.19 -6.04
CA VAL A 56 10.39 -11.51 -6.28
C VAL A 56 10.15 -11.29 -7.79
N GLN A 57 11.17 -10.86 -8.53
CA GLN A 57 11.07 -10.63 -9.98
C GLN A 57 10.60 -11.87 -10.75
N LYS A 58 11.04 -13.05 -10.32
CA LYS A 58 10.74 -14.35 -10.95
C LYS A 58 9.45 -15.01 -10.42
N SER A 59 8.75 -14.37 -9.48
CA SER A 59 7.61 -14.98 -8.78
C SER A 59 6.26 -14.56 -9.35
N GLU A 60 5.49 -15.53 -9.85
CA GLU A 60 4.08 -15.30 -10.21
C GLU A 60 3.20 -14.91 -9.01
N ARG A 61 3.56 -15.35 -7.80
CA ARG A 61 2.85 -14.96 -6.58
C ARG A 61 2.92 -13.45 -6.39
N PHE A 62 4.10 -12.87 -6.51
CA PHE A 62 4.31 -11.44 -6.31
C PHE A 62 3.88 -10.59 -7.51
N GLU A 63 3.75 -11.19 -8.69
CA GLU A 63 2.98 -10.59 -9.78
C GLU A 63 1.52 -10.36 -9.36
N LYS A 64 0.81 -11.43 -9.00
CA LYS A 64 -0.62 -11.39 -8.63
C LYS A 64 -0.86 -10.51 -7.40
N GLN A 65 -0.04 -10.70 -6.36
CA GLN A 65 -0.14 -9.93 -5.12
C GLN A 65 0.21 -8.46 -5.35
N GLY A 66 1.22 -8.18 -6.18
CA GLY A 66 1.64 -6.84 -6.57
C GLY A 66 0.55 -6.05 -7.26
N THR A 67 -0.09 -6.65 -8.26
CA THR A 67 -1.24 -6.05 -8.95
C THR A 67 -2.39 -5.78 -7.98
N ALA A 68 -2.70 -6.70 -7.07
CA ALA A 68 -3.77 -6.51 -6.08
C ALA A 68 -3.48 -5.37 -5.08
N LEU A 69 -2.23 -5.24 -4.62
CA LEU A 69 -1.80 -4.13 -3.75
C LEU A 69 -1.90 -2.79 -4.49
N LEU A 70 -1.31 -2.72 -5.69
CA LEU A 70 -1.30 -1.50 -6.49
C LEU A 70 -2.72 -1.02 -6.80
N MET A 71 -3.62 -1.95 -7.16
CA MET A 71 -5.04 -1.67 -7.37
C MET A 71 -5.70 -1.11 -6.11
N SER A 72 -5.42 -1.70 -4.95
CA SER A 72 -6.02 -1.27 -3.68
C SER A 72 -5.62 0.17 -3.33
N VAL A 73 -4.36 0.56 -3.54
CA VAL A 73 -3.91 1.95 -3.32
C VAL A 73 -4.58 2.94 -4.29
N HIS A 74 -4.74 2.56 -5.57
CA HIS A 74 -5.49 3.37 -6.53
C HIS A 74 -6.96 3.54 -6.13
N ILE A 75 -7.59 2.49 -5.60
CA ILE A 75 -8.97 2.54 -5.09
C ILE A 75 -9.05 3.52 -3.91
N PHE A 76 -8.15 3.42 -2.93
CA PHE A 76 -8.13 4.35 -1.79
C PHE A 76 -8.01 5.82 -2.23
N ALA A 77 -7.12 6.13 -3.17
CA ALA A 77 -6.99 7.48 -3.71
C ALA A 77 -8.29 7.95 -4.40
N ASN A 78 -8.93 7.08 -5.19
CA ASN A 78 -10.17 7.41 -5.90
C ASN A 78 -11.38 7.62 -4.98
N LEU A 79 -11.44 6.86 -3.87
CA LEU A 79 -12.53 6.88 -2.92
C LEU A 79 -12.41 7.97 -1.86
N TYR A 80 -11.28 8.70 -1.80
CA TYR A 80 -10.99 9.59 -0.67
C TYR A 80 -12.09 10.63 -0.39
N ASP A 81 -12.72 11.20 -1.42
CA ASP A 81 -13.81 12.18 -1.26
C ASP A 81 -15.16 11.56 -0.86
N ASN A 82 -15.26 10.24 -0.79
CA ASN A 82 -16.42 9.50 -0.31
C ASN A 82 -16.03 8.72 0.95
N GLU A 83 -15.90 9.45 2.05
CA GLU A 83 -15.31 8.96 3.30
C GLU A 83 -15.92 7.64 3.80
N MET A 84 -17.25 7.50 3.75
CA MET A 84 -17.88 6.26 4.25
C MET A 84 -17.58 5.04 3.37
N VAL A 85 -17.43 5.22 2.06
CA VAL A 85 -17.01 4.13 1.16
C VAL A 85 -15.52 3.84 1.32
N PHE A 86 -14.68 4.88 1.50
CA PHE A 86 -13.26 4.72 1.84
C PHE A 86 -13.07 3.91 3.12
N ARG A 87 -13.78 4.28 4.19
CA ARG A 87 -13.75 3.58 5.49
C ARG A 87 -14.27 2.14 5.35
N ALA A 88 -15.34 1.91 4.59
CA ALA A 88 -15.81 0.55 4.31
C ALA A 88 -14.76 -0.31 3.62
N PHE A 89 -14.01 0.26 2.68
CA PHE A 89 -12.92 -0.45 2.01
C PHE A 89 -11.72 -0.69 2.93
N CYS A 90 -11.43 0.20 3.88
CA CYS A 90 -10.45 -0.05 4.95
C CYS A 90 -10.85 -1.27 5.79
N ARG A 91 -12.12 -1.36 6.20
CA ARG A 91 -12.63 -2.49 6.98
C ARG A 91 -12.52 -3.81 6.23
N ASP A 92 -12.94 -3.84 4.96
CA ASP A 92 -12.77 -5.02 4.09
C ASP A 92 -11.29 -5.44 3.96
N LEU A 93 -10.38 -4.47 3.82
CA LEU A 93 -8.96 -4.75 3.77
C LEU A 93 -8.49 -5.41 5.08
N ILE A 94 -8.85 -4.86 6.24
CA ILE A 94 -8.49 -5.46 7.54
C ILE A 94 -9.05 -6.87 7.69
N ASP A 95 -10.31 -7.10 7.31
CA ASP A 95 -10.95 -8.41 7.38
C ASP A 95 -10.16 -9.47 6.60
N ARG A 96 -9.65 -9.10 5.41
CA ARG A 96 -8.78 -9.97 4.59
C ARG A 96 -7.37 -10.18 5.16
N HIS A 97 -6.98 -9.41 6.16
CA HIS A 97 -5.68 -9.49 6.85
C HIS A 97 -5.76 -10.05 8.28
N VAL A 98 -6.97 -10.33 8.79
CA VAL A 98 -7.16 -11.06 10.04
C VAL A 98 -6.40 -12.40 9.99
N GLY A 99 -5.78 -12.76 11.10
CA GLY A 99 -4.99 -13.99 11.23
C GLY A 99 -3.58 -13.93 10.64
N ARG A 100 -3.17 -12.83 9.98
CA ARG A 100 -1.80 -12.68 9.46
C ARG A 100 -0.78 -12.19 10.50
N GLY A 101 -1.25 -11.80 11.69
CA GLY A 101 -0.40 -11.40 12.82
C GLY A 101 0.44 -10.13 12.56
N LEU A 102 -0.05 -9.25 11.69
CA LEU A 102 0.62 -7.97 11.40
C LEU A 102 0.67 -7.10 12.67
N ASP A 103 1.81 -6.44 12.88
CA ASP A 103 1.93 -5.40 13.90
C ASP A 103 1.00 -4.22 13.52
N PRO A 104 0.12 -3.74 14.43
CA PRO A 104 -0.85 -2.71 14.12
C PRO A 104 -0.24 -1.38 13.67
N THR A 105 1.01 -1.09 14.04
CA THR A 105 1.71 0.14 13.62
C THR A 105 2.02 0.16 12.12
N LEU A 106 2.05 -1.01 11.47
CA LEU A 106 2.35 -1.14 10.05
C LEU A 106 1.28 -0.52 9.15
N TRP A 107 0.03 -0.43 9.62
CA TRP A 107 -1.06 0.20 8.86
C TRP A 107 -0.80 1.68 8.58
N LYS A 108 -0.15 2.39 9.51
CA LYS A 108 0.32 3.75 9.28
C LYS A 108 1.68 3.79 8.59
N ALA A 109 2.63 2.95 9.00
CA ALA A 109 3.99 2.96 8.46
C ALA A 109 4.04 2.65 6.95
N PHE A 110 3.10 1.86 6.43
CA PHE A 110 2.98 1.55 4.99
C PHE A 110 3.03 2.80 4.11
N TRP A 111 2.42 3.91 4.51
CA TRP A 111 2.33 5.10 3.68
C TRP A 111 3.67 5.82 3.49
N GLY A 112 4.59 5.71 4.46
CA GLY A 112 5.97 6.17 4.29
C GLY A 112 6.73 5.32 3.27
N ILE A 113 6.56 3.99 3.33
CA ILE A 113 7.14 3.05 2.36
C ILE A 113 6.57 3.32 0.97
N TRP A 114 5.28 3.57 0.87
CA TRP A 114 4.58 3.86 -0.38
C TRP A 114 5.12 5.12 -1.07
N VAL A 115 5.25 6.23 -0.33
CA VAL A 115 5.82 7.48 -0.86
C VAL A 115 7.25 7.27 -1.34
N ALA A 116 8.09 6.59 -0.56
CA ALA A 116 9.47 6.31 -0.93
C ALA A 116 9.58 5.37 -2.15
N PHE A 117 8.65 4.42 -2.29
CA PHE A 117 8.53 3.60 -3.49
C PHE A 117 8.19 4.44 -4.73
N LEU A 118 7.21 5.35 -4.66
CA LEU A 118 6.87 6.23 -5.78
C LEU A 118 8.08 7.06 -6.23
N GLU A 119 8.86 7.60 -5.29
CA GLU A 119 10.10 8.32 -5.60
C GLU A 119 11.14 7.42 -6.27
N SER A 120 11.27 6.16 -5.82
CA SER A 120 12.15 5.17 -6.47
C SER A 120 11.73 4.83 -7.91
N LYS A 121 10.46 5.05 -8.26
CA LYS A 121 9.91 4.89 -9.61
C LYS A 121 10.07 6.14 -10.49
N GLY A 122 10.76 7.18 -9.98
CA GLY A 122 11.06 8.41 -10.71
C GLY A 122 10.06 9.54 -10.46
N ALA A 123 9.16 9.42 -9.48
CA ALA A 123 8.32 10.54 -9.08
C ALA A 123 9.15 11.59 -8.33
N THR A 124 8.99 12.86 -8.71
CA THR A 124 9.40 13.99 -7.87
C THR A 124 8.19 14.51 -7.13
N LEU A 125 7.90 13.92 -5.96
CA LEU A 125 6.70 14.25 -5.20
C LEU A 125 6.80 15.64 -4.57
N THR A 126 5.81 16.48 -4.84
CA THR A 126 5.71 17.81 -4.22
C THR A 126 5.37 17.71 -2.72
N ALA A 127 5.60 18.80 -1.98
CA ALA A 127 5.18 18.87 -0.58
C ALA A 127 3.67 18.62 -0.41
N ASP A 128 2.85 19.12 -1.34
CA ASP A 128 1.40 18.91 -1.34
C ASP A 128 1.03 17.45 -1.58
N GLN A 129 1.71 16.75 -2.49
CA GLN A 129 1.48 15.32 -2.73
C GLN A 129 1.88 14.46 -1.52
N LYS A 130 3.02 14.77 -0.87
CA LYS A 130 3.42 14.09 0.36
C LYS A 130 2.42 14.34 1.50
N ALA A 131 1.96 15.57 1.66
CA ALA A 131 0.93 15.92 2.63
C ALA A 131 -0.42 15.26 2.33
N ALA A 132 -0.76 15.07 1.06
CA ALA A 132 -1.97 14.35 0.65
C ALA A 132 -1.90 12.86 1.02
N TRP A 133 -0.78 12.18 0.72
CA TRP A 133 -0.57 10.79 1.16
C TRP A 133 -0.58 10.64 2.67
N GLU A 134 -0.02 11.61 3.41
CA GLU A 134 -0.03 11.59 4.87
C GLU A 134 -1.46 11.70 5.43
N LYS A 135 -2.27 12.61 4.90
CA LYS A 135 -3.70 12.74 5.25
C LYS A 135 -4.48 11.46 4.95
N LEU A 136 -4.32 10.92 3.73
CA LEU A 136 -4.94 9.66 3.33
C LEU A 136 -4.53 8.53 4.28
N GLY A 137 -3.23 8.42 4.58
CA GLY A 137 -2.71 7.39 5.46
C GLY A 137 -3.17 7.52 6.91
N THR A 138 -3.41 8.74 7.40
CA THR A 138 -4.00 8.97 8.73
C THR A 138 -5.44 8.49 8.79
N LEU A 139 -6.29 8.91 7.84
CA LEU A 139 -7.68 8.47 7.75
C LEU A 139 -7.78 6.94 7.60
N PHE A 140 -6.92 6.36 6.77
CA PHE A 140 -6.81 4.92 6.60
C PHE A 140 -6.48 4.22 7.93
N ASN A 141 -5.45 4.71 8.63
CA ASN A 141 -5.02 4.09 9.88
C ASN A 141 -6.11 4.19 10.94
N GLU A 142 -6.73 5.36 11.13
CA GLU A 142 -7.84 5.54 12.08
C GLU A 142 -8.90 4.44 11.94
N GLU A 143 -9.39 4.21 10.72
CA GLU A 143 -10.40 3.18 10.48
C GLU A 143 -9.86 1.75 10.67
N CYS A 144 -8.61 1.51 10.26
CA CYS A 144 -7.96 0.21 10.43
C CYS A 144 -7.85 -0.18 11.91
N GLN A 145 -7.46 0.75 12.78
CA GLN A 145 -7.33 0.50 14.21
C GLN A 145 -8.70 0.20 14.85
N LEU A 146 -9.76 0.92 14.44
CA LEU A 146 -11.13 0.63 14.88
C LEU A 146 -11.59 -0.77 14.46
N GLN A 147 -11.28 -1.18 13.23
CA GLN A 147 -11.65 -2.52 12.75
C GLN A 147 -10.83 -3.62 13.43
N LEU A 148 -9.55 -3.40 13.71
CA LEU A 148 -8.74 -4.32 14.51
C LEU A 148 -9.30 -4.50 15.92
N ALA A 149 -9.67 -3.40 16.59
CA ALA A 149 -10.29 -3.42 17.90
C ALA A 149 -11.62 -4.22 17.88
N LYS A 150 -12.43 -4.06 16.84
CA LYS A 150 -13.68 -4.83 16.64
C LYS A 150 -13.43 -6.34 16.56
N HIS A 151 -12.30 -6.78 16.00
CA HIS A 151 -11.89 -8.19 15.94
C HIS A 151 -11.20 -8.69 17.21
N GLY A 152 -11.02 -7.85 18.23
CA GLY A 152 -10.27 -8.19 19.44
C GLY A 152 -8.76 -8.37 19.19
N LEU A 153 -8.22 -7.74 18.13
CA LEU A 153 -6.82 -7.81 17.75
C LEU A 153 -6.02 -6.63 18.36
N PRO A 154 -4.68 -6.73 18.45
CA PRO A 154 -3.83 -5.61 18.82
C PRO A 154 -4.09 -4.39 17.93
N HIS A 155 -4.17 -3.21 18.55
CA HIS A 155 -4.45 -1.92 17.91
C HIS A 155 -3.76 -0.80 18.70
N THR A 156 -3.52 0.35 18.06
CA THR A 156 -2.78 1.50 18.65
C THR A 156 -3.38 2.83 18.23
#